data_AF-A0A9P4P371-F1
#
_entry.id   AF-A0A9P4P371-F1
#
_cell.length_a   1.000
_cell.length_b   1.000
_cell.length_c   1.000
_cell.angle_alpha   90.00
_cell.angle_beta   90.00
_cell.angle_gamma   90.00
#
_symmetry.space_group_name_H-M   'P 1'
#
loop_
_entity.id
_entity.type
_entity.pdbx_description
1 polymer ?
#
loop_
_entity_poly.entity_id
_entity_poly.type
_entity_poly.pdbx_seq_one_letter_code
_entity_poly.pdbx_strand_id
1 'polypeptide(L)'
;TTCLAFLVSLSVLFLDRYNAIVTFLTKTPHTHDESHSYWRSPAFWSRVLSKNLLALADTQIMTGLAVQFTALLKHCDLSIYHFQIVTELAFLTTVTHLLTLVTLRNYFVKNKWINLPRIFFMAANLGLLGYTSYISYTYDLAGLDLSSRLACFYQGNRPEFERAFQTKWALLLVGAIGGHTAVILAMYVLPETPVGGERSKWAWAKRVGARVRTWVITPVYAIYGVFMAASMLSETQALGNPSVRMAGSENEWGFGQFLPVLLLALPVFAGWESFWEEKDDKDKEVDRFGR
;
A
#
# COMPACT_ATOMS: atom_id res chain seq x y z
N THR A 1 1.64 -0.29 10.23
CA THR A 1 1.91 -1.11 9.03
C THR A 1 2.11 -0.27 7.79
N THR A 2 1.13 0.53 7.35
CA THR A 2 1.20 1.34 6.12
C THR A 2 2.44 2.24 6.06
N CYS A 3 2.73 3.01 7.12
CA CYS A 3 3.92 3.87 7.14
C CYS A 3 5.22 3.06 7.01
N LEU A 4 5.31 1.91 7.68
CA LEU A 4 6.47 1.02 7.58
C LEU A 4 6.60 0.45 6.17
N ALA A 5 5.51 -0.03 5.57
CA ALA A 5 5.50 -0.54 4.19
C ALA A 5 5.89 0.55 3.18
N PHE A 6 5.48 1.80 3.41
CA PHE A 6 5.89 2.96 2.62
C PHE A 6 7.41 3.18 2.69
N LEU A 7 7.97 3.22 3.90
CA LEU A 7 9.41 3.39 4.10
C LEU A 7 10.21 2.22 3.50
N VAL A 8 9.79 0.99 3.75
CA VAL A 8 10.42 -0.22 3.21
C VAL A 8 10.38 -0.19 1.68
N SER A 9 9.25 0.21 1.09
CA SER A 9 9.14 0.31 -0.37
C SER A 9 10.06 1.36 -0.97
N LEU A 10 10.18 2.54 -0.36
CA LEU A 10 11.12 3.57 -0.83
C LEU A 10 12.58 3.06 -0.72
N SER A 11 12.91 2.38 0.38
CA SER A 11 14.21 1.75 0.57
C SER A 11 14.51 0.71 -0.52
N VAL A 12 13.57 -0.18 -0.84
CA VAL A 12 13.76 -1.18 -1.91
C VAL A 12 13.95 -0.50 -3.28
N LEU A 13 13.11 0.49 -3.63
CA LEU A 13 13.23 1.22 -4.90
C LEU A 13 14.58 1.94 -5.04
N PHE A 14 15.11 2.47 -3.93
CA PHE A 14 16.43 3.09 -3.88
C PHE A 14 17.55 2.06 -4.01
N LEU A 15 17.51 0.99 -3.21
CA LEU A 15 18.54 -0.05 -3.18
C LEU A 15 18.67 -0.78 -4.53
N ASP A 16 17.56 -1.08 -5.20
CA ASP A 16 17.53 -1.69 -6.54
C ASP A 16 18.25 -0.86 -7.60
N ARG A 17 18.33 0.46 -7.40
CA ARG A 17 18.97 1.39 -8.34
C ARG A 17 20.24 2.03 -7.80
N TYR A 18 20.69 1.60 -6.63
CA TYR A 18 21.82 2.21 -5.93
C TYR A 18 23.04 2.34 -6.83
N ASN A 19 23.45 1.24 -7.49
CA ASN A 19 24.62 1.24 -8.38
C ASN A 19 24.46 2.22 -9.55
N ALA A 20 23.26 2.32 -10.14
CA ALA A 20 22.99 3.24 -11.24
C ALA A 20 23.01 4.70 -10.78
N ILE A 21 22.49 4.98 -9.58
CA ILE A 21 22.50 6.32 -8.96
C ILE A 21 23.94 6.73 -8.64
N VAL A 22 24.71 5.88 -7.97
CA VAL A 22 26.12 6.15 -7.64
C VAL A 22 26.94 6.34 -8.91
N THR A 23 26.77 5.47 -9.91
CA THR A 23 27.47 5.60 -11.20
C THR A 23 27.12 6.90 -11.90
N PHE A 24 25.85 7.32 -11.83
CA PHE A 24 25.43 8.61 -12.39
C PHE A 24 26.05 9.81 -11.66
N LEU A 25 26.08 9.77 -10.32
CA LEU A 25 26.61 10.87 -9.49
C LEU A 25 28.13 10.97 -9.56
N THR A 26 28.83 9.84 -9.53
CA THR A 26 30.31 9.77 -9.52
C THR A 26 30.92 9.74 -10.92
N LYS A 27 30.10 9.49 -11.95
CA LYS A 27 30.52 9.22 -13.34
C LYS A 27 31.49 8.04 -13.49
N THR A 28 31.66 7.23 -12.46
CA THR A 28 32.48 6.02 -12.47
C THR A 28 31.61 4.80 -12.20
N PRO A 29 31.80 3.68 -12.93
CA PRO A 29 31.02 2.45 -12.68
C PRO A 29 31.28 1.97 -11.25
N HIS A 30 30.24 1.94 -10.42
CA HIS A 30 30.33 1.37 -9.09
C HIS A 30 29.94 -0.11 -9.12
N THR A 31 30.90 -0.98 -8.86
CA THR A 31 30.70 -2.41 -8.60
C THR A 31 30.90 -2.68 -7.12
N HIS A 32 30.11 -3.59 -6.56
CA HIS A 32 30.30 -4.00 -5.17
C HIS A 32 31.69 -4.59 -5.00
N ASP A 33 32.41 -4.12 -3.98
CA ASP A 33 33.71 -4.66 -3.62
C ASP A 33 33.54 -6.05 -3.00
N GLU A 34 33.98 -7.09 -3.71
CA GLU A 34 33.87 -8.49 -3.27
C GLU A 34 34.70 -8.78 -2.01
N SER A 35 35.59 -7.89 -1.57
CA SER A 35 36.32 -8.05 -0.31
C SER A 35 35.44 -7.86 0.93
N HIS A 36 34.30 -7.18 0.78
CA HIS A 36 33.34 -6.96 1.86
C HIS A 36 32.25 -8.03 1.87
N SER A 37 31.83 -8.44 3.07
CA SER A 37 30.77 -9.44 3.23
C SER A 37 29.47 -9.05 2.53
N TYR A 38 28.88 -9.98 1.78
CA TYR A 38 27.68 -9.77 0.95
C TYR A 38 26.49 -9.14 1.69
N TRP A 39 26.32 -9.43 2.97
CA TRP A 39 25.24 -8.88 3.81
C TRP A 39 25.29 -7.35 3.96
N ARG A 40 26.43 -6.71 3.65
CA ARG A 40 26.57 -5.24 3.60
C ARG A 40 26.19 -4.64 2.25
N SER A 41 25.89 -5.47 1.25
CA SER A 41 25.58 -5.02 -0.09
C SER A 41 24.16 -4.44 -0.19
N PRO A 42 23.93 -3.43 -1.06
CA PRO A 42 22.58 -2.95 -1.36
C PRO A 42 21.67 -4.05 -1.92
N ALA A 43 22.23 -4.99 -2.67
CA ALA A 43 21.49 -6.10 -3.27
C ALA A 43 20.93 -7.06 -2.20
N PHE A 44 21.71 -7.36 -1.17
CA PHE A 44 21.27 -8.16 -0.03
C PHE A 44 20.05 -7.52 0.64
N TRP A 45 20.16 -6.24 1.02
CA TRP A 45 19.06 -5.54 1.68
C TRP A 45 17.84 -5.36 0.80
N SER A 46 18.01 -5.15 -0.51
CA SER A 46 16.87 -5.11 -1.43
C SER A 46 16.06 -6.42 -1.40
N ARG A 47 16.74 -7.58 -1.40
CA ARG A 47 16.07 -8.90 -1.34
C ARG A 47 15.36 -9.12 -0.01
N VAL A 48 16.04 -8.81 1.10
CA VAL A 48 15.48 -8.95 2.46
C VAL A 48 14.24 -8.07 2.64
N LEU A 49 14.36 -6.79 2.28
CA LEU A 49 13.27 -5.83 2.40
C LEU A 49 12.13 -6.13 1.42
N SER A 50 12.40 -6.73 0.26
CA SER A 50 11.35 -7.15 -0.68
C SER A 50 10.47 -8.27 -0.10
N LYS A 51 11.07 -9.29 0.52
CA LYS A 51 10.33 -10.37 1.21
C LYS A 51 9.55 -9.80 2.40
N ASN A 52 10.17 -8.91 3.19
CA ASN A 52 9.50 -8.24 4.30
C ASN A 52 8.32 -7.34 3.85
N LEU A 53 8.49 -6.58 2.76
CA LEU A 53 7.43 -5.76 2.17
C LEU A 53 6.22 -6.60 1.75
N LEU A 54 6.47 -7.80 1.21
CA LEU A 54 5.41 -8.74 0.85
C LEU A 54 4.62 -9.19 2.09
N ALA A 55 5.30 -9.55 3.19
CA ALA A 55 4.64 -9.93 4.44
C ALA A 55 3.87 -8.77 5.09
N LEU A 56 4.42 -7.54 5.04
CA LEU A 56 3.74 -6.33 5.49
C LEU A 56 2.47 -6.08 4.69
N ALA A 57 2.53 -6.22 3.36
CA ALA A 57 1.37 -6.09 2.48
C ALA A 57 0.32 -7.17 2.76
N ASP A 58 0.72 -8.44 2.92
CA ASP A 58 -0.19 -9.55 3.24
C ASP A 58 -0.85 -9.38 4.62
N THR A 59 -0.19 -8.73 5.58
CA THR A 59 -0.83 -8.40 6.87
C THR A 59 -1.78 -7.22 6.72
N GLN A 60 -1.41 -6.21 5.93
CA GLN A 60 -2.23 -5.02 5.70
C GLN A 60 -3.52 -5.35 4.94
N ILE A 61 -3.48 -6.26 3.97
CA ILE A 61 -4.67 -6.63 3.20
C ILE A 61 -5.72 -7.32 4.05
N MET A 62 -5.27 -8.23 4.93
CA MET A 62 -6.16 -9.00 5.80
C MET A 62 -6.76 -8.12 6.88
N THR A 63 -5.95 -7.27 7.51
CA THR A 63 -6.43 -6.34 8.54
C THR A 63 -7.34 -5.25 7.94
N GLY A 64 -6.98 -4.68 6.79
CA GLY A 64 -7.79 -3.69 6.07
C GLY A 64 -9.15 -4.22 5.63
N LEU A 65 -9.21 -5.43 5.08
CA LEU A 65 -10.48 -6.09 4.74
C LEU A 65 -11.29 -6.42 5.99
N ALA A 66 -10.68 -6.98 7.03
CA ALA A 66 -11.38 -7.35 8.26
C ALA A 66 -12.05 -6.12 8.93
N VAL A 67 -11.35 -4.99 8.99
CA VAL A 67 -11.88 -3.74 9.54
C VAL A 67 -13.06 -3.22 8.72
N GLN A 68 -12.96 -3.21 7.39
CA GLN A 68 -14.07 -2.81 6.52
C GLN A 68 -15.28 -3.75 6.66
N PHE A 69 -15.07 -5.07 6.64
CA PHE A 69 -16.15 -6.05 6.86
C PHE A 69 -16.82 -5.87 8.23
N THR A 70 -16.02 -5.65 9.27
CA THR A 70 -16.54 -5.40 10.63
C THR A 70 -17.41 -4.15 10.65
N ALA A 71 -16.98 -3.06 9.99
CA ALA A 71 -17.77 -1.84 9.90
C ALA A 71 -19.12 -2.05 9.18
N LEU A 72 -19.16 -2.89 8.15
CA LEU A 72 -20.40 -3.26 7.48
C LEU A 72 -21.32 -4.11 8.36
N LEU A 73 -20.76 -5.08 9.09
CA LEU A 73 -21.55 -5.92 10.01
C LEU A 73 -22.08 -5.10 11.20
N LYS A 74 -21.31 -4.12 11.66
CA LYS A 74 -21.63 -3.25 12.80
C LYS A 74 -22.25 -1.92 12.39
N HIS A 75 -22.75 -1.80 11.17
CA HIS A 75 -23.32 -0.56 10.64
C HIS A 75 -24.50 0.00 11.48
N CYS A 76 -25.16 -0.79 12.32
CA CYS A 76 -26.18 -0.28 13.25
C CYS A 76 -25.62 0.34 14.53
N ASP A 77 -24.45 -0.12 14.96
CA ASP A 77 -23.83 0.24 16.24
C ASP A 77 -22.76 1.33 16.06
N LEU A 78 -22.16 1.39 14.86
CA LEU A 78 -21.06 2.27 14.54
C LEU A 78 -21.54 3.72 14.33
N SER A 79 -20.78 4.70 14.80
CA SER A 79 -21.03 6.11 14.47
C SER A 79 -20.44 6.49 13.11
N ILE A 80 -20.90 7.60 12.54
CA ILE A 80 -20.35 8.16 11.29
C ILE A 80 -18.85 8.43 11.45
N TYR A 81 -18.44 8.99 12.58
CA TYR A 81 -17.05 9.22 12.95
C TYR A 81 -16.16 7.98 12.78
N HIS A 82 -16.54 6.86 13.41
CA HIS A 82 -15.76 5.63 13.32
C HIS A 82 -15.77 5.03 11.90
N PHE A 83 -16.85 5.27 11.14
CA PHE A 83 -16.96 4.79 9.77
C PHE A 83 -16.00 5.55 8.83
N GLN A 84 -15.81 6.84 9.06
CA GLN A 84 -14.82 7.67 8.35
C GLN A 84 -13.39 7.16 8.63
N ILE A 85 -13.06 6.86 9.89
CA ILE A 85 -11.75 6.27 10.24
C ILE A 85 -11.51 4.96 9.46
N VAL A 86 -12.51 4.07 9.43
CA VAL A 86 -12.41 2.81 8.68
C VAL A 86 -12.15 3.06 7.19
N THR A 87 -12.84 4.03 6.60
CA THR A 87 -12.68 4.41 5.19
C THR A 87 -11.26 4.92 4.91
N GLU A 88 -10.69 5.75 5.78
CA GLU A 88 -9.32 6.25 5.64
C GLU A 88 -8.27 5.14 5.80
N LEU A 89 -8.46 4.21 6.75
CA LEU A 89 -7.58 3.05 6.91
C LEU A 89 -7.62 2.12 5.68
N ALA A 90 -8.80 1.97 5.06
CA ALA A 90 -8.97 1.21 3.82
C ALA A 90 -8.30 1.91 2.62
N PHE A 91 -8.33 3.24 2.58
CA PHE A 91 -7.60 4.03 1.59
C PHE A 91 -6.08 3.88 1.76
N LEU A 92 -5.55 3.97 2.98
CA LEU A 92 -4.15 3.69 3.28
C LEU A 92 -3.71 2.27 2.88
N THR A 93 -4.59 1.29 3.08
CA THR A 93 -4.37 -0.09 2.62
C THR A 93 -4.20 -0.15 1.10
N THR A 94 -5.07 0.55 0.37
CA THR A 94 -5.03 0.66 -1.09
C THR A 94 -3.74 1.32 -1.58
N VAL A 95 -3.32 2.42 -0.96
CA VAL A 95 -2.04 3.10 -1.26
C VAL A 95 -0.85 2.15 -1.04
N THR A 96 -0.86 1.39 0.07
CA THR A 96 0.19 0.42 0.38
C THR A 96 0.31 -0.65 -0.72
N HIS A 97 -0.82 -1.20 -1.16
CA HIS A 97 -0.82 -2.24 -2.20
C HIS A 97 -0.37 -1.74 -3.57
N LEU A 98 -0.79 -0.54 -3.96
CA LEU A 98 -0.29 0.07 -5.20
C LEU A 98 1.23 0.21 -5.17
N LEU A 99 1.77 0.66 -4.03
CA LEU A 99 3.19 0.83 -3.84
C LEU A 99 3.93 -0.51 -3.85
N THR A 100 3.42 -1.54 -3.16
CA THR A 100 3.96 -2.90 -3.22
C THR A 100 3.97 -3.47 -4.63
N LEU A 101 2.91 -3.27 -5.43
CA LEU A 101 2.84 -3.73 -6.82
C LEU A 101 3.88 -3.06 -7.71
N VAL A 102 4.12 -1.75 -7.53
CA VAL A 102 5.13 -1.01 -8.29
C VAL A 102 6.54 -1.47 -7.92
N THR A 103 6.81 -1.62 -6.62
CA THR A 103 8.13 -1.98 -6.10
C THR A 103 8.49 -3.44 -6.38
N LEU A 104 7.56 -4.37 -6.15
CA LEU A 104 7.77 -5.80 -6.36
C LEU A 104 7.31 -6.26 -7.75
N ARG A 105 7.21 -5.35 -8.72
CA ARG A 105 6.67 -5.61 -10.07
C ARG A 105 7.24 -6.89 -10.69
N ASN A 106 8.56 -7.04 -10.67
CA ASN A 106 9.24 -8.16 -11.32
C ASN A 106 8.91 -9.49 -10.64
N TYR A 107 8.77 -9.48 -9.31
CA TYR A 107 8.36 -10.66 -8.54
C TYR A 107 6.92 -11.08 -8.88
N PHE A 108 6.00 -10.12 -8.93
CA PHE A 108 4.59 -10.38 -9.27
C PHE A 108 4.43 -10.98 -10.67
N VAL A 109 5.11 -10.39 -11.67
CA VAL A 109 5.07 -10.88 -13.06
C VAL A 109 5.70 -12.27 -13.19
N LYS A 110 6.85 -12.50 -12.54
CA LYS A 110 7.55 -13.80 -12.57
C LYS A 110 6.70 -14.91 -11.93
N ASN A 111 6.09 -14.62 -10.78
CA ASN A 111 5.35 -15.59 -9.97
C ASN A 111 3.83 -15.34 -10.03
N LYS A 112 3.28 -15.17 -11.24
CA LYS A 112 1.88 -14.71 -11.44
C LYS A 112 0.83 -15.54 -10.70
N TRP A 113 0.96 -16.87 -10.67
CA TRP A 113 -0.02 -17.76 -10.05
C TRP A 113 0.00 -17.69 -8.52
N ILE A 114 1.19 -17.56 -7.94
CA ILE A 114 1.37 -17.39 -6.49
C ILE A 114 0.82 -16.02 -6.04
N ASN A 115 0.89 -15.02 -6.92
CA ASN A 115 0.46 -13.65 -6.62
C ASN A 115 -0.98 -13.32 -7.03
N LEU A 116 -1.64 -14.18 -7.80
CA LEU A 116 -3.02 -13.95 -8.24
C LEU A 116 -4.01 -13.80 -7.06
N PRO A 117 -3.95 -14.62 -6.00
CA PRO A 117 -4.82 -14.42 -4.83
C PRO A 117 -4.63 -13.04 -4.18
N ARG A 118 -3.37 -12.57 -4.10
CA ARG A 118 -3.06 -11.23 -3.56
C ARG A 118 -3.73 -10.14 -4.38
N ILE A 119 -3.62 -10.21 -5.71
CA ILE A 119 -4.27 -9.25 -6.62
C ILE A 119 -5.79 -9.28 -6.46
N PHE A 120 -6.39 -10.47 -6.33
CA PHE A 120 -7.82 -10.62 -6.08
C PHE A 120 -8.25 -9.90 -4.79
N PHE A 121 -7.56 -10.14 -3.67
CA PHE A 121 -7.87 -9.45 -2.41
C PHE A 121 -7.59 -7.95 -2.48
N MET A 122 -6.61 -7.50 -3.27
CA MET A 122 -6.33 -6.07 -3.45
C MET A 122 -7.47 -5.39 -4.20
N ALA A 123 -8.01 -6.07 -5.22
CA ALA A 123 -9.20 -5.64 -5.95
C ALA A 123 -10.44 -5.65 -5.05
N ALA A 124 -10.60 -6.67 -4.19
CA ALA A 124 -11.69 -6.73 -3.21
C ALA A 124 -11.61 -5.55 -2.23
N ASN A 125 -10.41 -5.23 -1.71
CA ASN A 125 -10.21 -4.08 -0.83
C ASN A 125 -10.57 -2.77 -1.52
N LEU A 126 -10.16 -2.59 -2.78
CA LEU A 126 -10.49 -1.40 -3.57
C LEU A 126 -12.00 -1.30 -3.85
N GLY A 127 -12.66 -2.41 -4.18
CA GLY A 127 -14.11 -2.44 -4.40
C GLY A 127 -14.89 -2.09 -3.13
N LEU A 128 -14.47 -2.67 -1.99
CA LEU A 128 -15.07 -2.38 -0.69
C LEU A 128 -14.83 -0.93 -0.26
N LEU A 129 -13.63 -0.39 -0.53
CA LEU A 129 -13.31 1.01 -0.34
C LEU A 129 -14.20 1.91 -1.20
N GLY A 130 -14.48 1.54 -2.45
CA GLY A 130 -15.41 2.28 -3.30
C GLY A 130 -16.80 2.40 -2.67
N TYR A 131 -17.29 1.31 -2.07
CA TYR A 131 -18.56 1.31 -1.34
C TYR A 131 -18.50 2.12 -0.04
N THR A 132 -17.51 1.86 0.83
CA THR A 132 -17.40 2.56 2.12
C THR A 132 -17.11 4.04 1.95
N SER A 133 -16.27 4.44 0.99
CA SER A 133 -16.02 5.85 0.69
C SER A 133 -17.25 6.55 0.14
N TYR A 134 -18.02 5.93 -0.75
CA TYR A 134 -19.29 6.50 -1.22
C TYR A 134 -20.18 6.86 -0.04
N ILE A 135 -20.41 5.88 0.83
CA ILE A 135 -21.22 6.03 2.04
C ILE A 135 -20.64 7.11 2.96
N SER A 136 -19.34 7.06 3.27
CA SER A 136 -18.62 8.05 4.09
C SER A 136 -18.79 9.50 3.59
N TYR A 137 -18.60 9.74 2.30
CA TYR A 137 -18.75 11.08 1.72
C TYR A 137 -20.21 11.55 1.69
N THR A 138 -21.19 10.64 1.54
CA THR A 138 -22.60 11.05 1.60
C THR A 138 -22.99 11.63 2.97
N TYR A 139 -22.35 11.21 4.06
CA TYR A 139 -22.60 11.77 5.39
C TYR A 139 -22.06 13.18 5.57
N ASP A 140 -20.84 13.40 5.09
CA ASP A 140 -20.17 14.71 5.14
C ASP A 140 -21.06 15.80 4.51
N LEU A 141 -21.78 15.44 3.45
CA LEU A 141 -22.73 16.32 2.75
C LEU A 141 -24.09 16.46 3.41
N ALA A 142 -24.57 15.39 4.05
CA ALA A 142 -25.82 15.45 4.79
C ALA A 142 -25.72 16.38 6.01
N GLY A 143 -24.50 16.85 6.36
CA GLY A 143 -24.26 17.72 7.51
C GLY A 143 -24.65 17.06 8.83
N LEU A 144 -24.64 15.73 8.86
CA LEU A 144 -25.00 14.96 10.04
C LEU A 144 -23.88 15.05 11.08
N ASP A 145 -24.26 15.11 12.35
CA ASP A 145 -23.30 15.07 13.44
C ASP A 145 -22.53 13.74 13.41
N LEU A 146 -21.19 13.82 13.42
CA LEU A 146 -20.29 12.67 13.33
C LEU A 146 -20.52 11.67 14.49
N SER A 147 -21.07 12.13 15.61
CA SER A 147 -21.43 11.27 16.75
C SER A 147 -22.64 10.37 16.49
N SER A 148 -23.45 10.68 15.47
CA SER A 148 -24.67 9.96 15.13
C SER A 148 -24.39 8.54 14.67
N ARG A 149 -25.31 7.61 14.97
CA ARG A 149 -25.25 6.24 14.47
C ARG A 149 -25.45 6.19 12.96
N LEU A 150 -24.68 5.35 12.30
CA LEU A 150 -24.68 5.18 10.85
C LEU A 150 -26.06 4.72 10.31
N ALA A 151 -26.81 3.92 11.08
CA ALA A 151 -28.17 3.48 10.69
C ALA A 151 -29.19 4.63 10.54
N CYS A 152 -29.04 5.75 11.26
CA CYS A 152 -29.98 6.87 11.18
C CYS A 152 -30.07 7.45 9.76
N PHE A 153 -28.96 7.43 9.02
CA PHE A 153 -28.92 7.89 7.63
C PHE A 153 -29.54 6.89 6.65
N TYR A 154 -29.31 5.58 6.85
CA TYR A 154 -29.89 4.57 5.95
C TYR A 154 -31.42 4.52 6.00
N GLN A 155 -32.00 4.92 7.14
CA GLN A 155 -33.45 4.95 7.35
C GLN A 155 -34.08 6.32 7.04
N GLY A 156 -33.27 7.38 6.88
CA GLY A 156 -33.75 8.75 6.65
C GLY A 156 -33.93 9.12 5.17
N ASN A 157 -34.55 10.28 4.93
CA ASN A 157 -34.61 10.88 3.60
C ASN A 157 -33.20 11.29 3.16
N ARG A 158 -32.77 10.78 2.00
CA ARG A 158 -31.45 11.09 1.45
C ARG A 158 -31.50 12.45 0.75
N PRO A 159 -30.63 13.41 1.10
CA PRO A 159 -30.57 14.69 0.39
C PRO A 159 -30.18 14.48 -1.07
N GLU A 160 -30.65 15.35 -1.96
CA GLU A 160 -30.21 15.33 -3.36
C GLU A 160 -28.71 15.65 -3.44
N PHE A 161 -28.00 14.90 -4.27
CA PHE A 161 -26.55 15.04 -4.42
C PHE A 161 -26.19 16.29 -5.23
N GLU A 162 -25.43 17.20 -4.64
CA GLU A 162 -24.85 18.32 -5.40
C GLU A 162 -23.88 17.83 -6.49
N ARG A 163 -23.87 18.47 -7.67
CA ARG A 163 -22.97 18.08 -8.78
C ARG A 163 -21.48 18.19 -8.42
N ALA A 164 -21.13 19.14 -7.55
CA ALA A 164 -19.75 19.31 -7.08
C ALA A 164 -19.27 18.09 -6.27
N PHE A 165 -20.17 17.47 -5.50
CA PHE A 165 -19.89 16.25 -4.75
C PHE A 165 -19.61 15.05 -5.67
N GLN A 166 -20.52 14.80 -6.63
CA GLN A 166 -20.36 13.69 -7.57
C GLN A 166 -19.02 13.78 -8.29
N THR A 167 -18.60 15.00 -8.60
CA THR A 167 -17.32 15.27 -9.28
C THR A 167 -16.12 14.89 -8.41
N LYS A 168 -16.06 15.32 -7.13
CA LYS A 168 -14.92 15.05 -6.23
C LYS A 168 -14.79 13.56 -5.90
N TRP A 169 -15.89 12.91 -5.52
CA TRP A 169 -15.88 11.47 -5.22
C TRP A 169 -15.58 10.65 -6.48
N ALA A 170 -16.19 10.97 -7.62
CA ALA A 170 -15.90 10.27 -8.87
C ALA A 170 -14.44 10.43 -9.29
N LEU A 171 -13.83 11.60 -9.09
CA LEU A 171 -12.42 11.82 -9.39
C LEU A 171 -11.51 10.91 -8.55
N LEU A 172 -11.77 10.80 -7.24
CA LEU A 172 -11.01 9.92 -6.34
C LEU A 172 -11.19 8.45 -6.72
N LEU A 173 -12.42 8.03 -7.00
CA LEU A 173 -12.73 6.66 -7.41
C LEU A 173 -12.08 6.31 -8.75
N VAL A 174 -12.22 7.17 -9.76
CA VAL A 174 -11.61 7.01 -11.09
C VAL A 174 -10.08 7.04 -10.97
N GLY A 175 -9.52 7.91 -10.14
CA GLY A 175 -8.09 7.95 -9.87
C GLY A 175 -7.58 6.66 -9.25
N ALA A 176 -8.27 6.14 -8.23
CA ALA A 176 -7.91 4.89 -7.56
C ALA A 176 -8.02 3.70 -8.53
N ILE A 177 -9.18 3.50 -9.17
CA ILE A 177 -9.41 2.40 -10.12
C ILE A 177 -8.47 2.51 -11.32
N GLY A 178 -8.37 3.70 -11.91
CA GLY A 178 -7.52 3.98 -13.05
C GLY A 178 -6.04 3.73 -12.74
N GLY A 179 -5.56 4.17 -11.57
CA GLY A 179 -4.18 3.93 -11.12
C GLY A 179 -3.86 2.44 -10.97
N HIS A 180 -4.71 1.67 -10.29
CA HIS A 180 -4.52 0.24 -10.10
C HIS A 180 -4.59 -0.52 -11.43
N THR A 181 -5.59 -0.21 -12.25
CA THR A 181 -5.79 -0.83 -13.57
C THR A 181 -4.60 -0.54 -14.49
N ALA A 182 -4.12 0.71 -14.53
CA ALA A 182 -2.97 1.09 -15.35
C ALA A 182 -1.69 0.34 -14.93
N VAL A 183 -1.44 0.18 -13.63
CA VAL A 183 -0.30 -0.60 -13.13
C VAL A 183 -0.44 -2.08 -13.50
N ILE A 184 -1.58 -2.70 -13.21
CA ILE A 184 -1.83 -4.12 -13.47
C ILE A 184 -1.74 -4.43 -14.98
N LEU A 185 -2.35 -3.61 -15.84
CA LEU A 185 -2.27 -3.76 -17.29
C LEU A 185 -0.84 -3.61 -17.80
N ALA A 186 -0.08 -2.64 -17.29
CA ALA A 186 1.34 -2.46 -17.65
C ALA A 186 2.25 -3.61 -17.14
N MET A 187 1.80 -4.39 -16.17
CA MET A 187 2.54 -5.53 -15.65
C MET A 187 2.27 -6.80 -16.45
N TYR A 188 1.01 -7.12 -16.71
CA TYR A 188 0.61 -8.42 -17.27
C TYR A 188 0.24 -8.40 -18.75
N VAL A 189 -0.21 -7.27 -19.29
CA VAL A 189 -0.71 -7.18 -20.67
C VAL A 189 0.26 -6.45 -21.58
N LEU A 190 0.90 -5.37 -21.10
CA LEU A 190 1.78 -4.50 -21.89
C LEU A 190 3.22 -4.54 -21.36
N PRO A 191 3.99 -5.62 -21.59
CA PRO A 191 5.37 -5.71 -21.11
C PRO A 191 6.25 -4.58 -21.70
N GLU A 192 7.07 -3.98 -20.83
CA GLU A 192 7.97 -2.85 -21.17
C GLU A 192 9.13 -3.29 -22.08
N THR A 193 9.53 -4.55 -22.00
CA THR A 193 10.53 -5.19 -22.87
C THR A 193 9.88 -6.34 -23.64
N PRO A 194 9.78 -6.27 -24.97
CA PRO A 194 9.25 -7.38 -25.75
C PRO A 194 10.18 -8.60 -25.64
N VAL A 195 9.59 -9.76 -25.36
CA VAL A 195 10.28 -11.05 -25.49
C VAL A 195 10.53 -11.26 -26.99
N GLY A 196 11.79 -11.18 -27.43
CA GLY A 196 12.14 -11.42 -28.84
C GLY A 196 12.87 -10.29 -29.59
N GLY A 197 13.30 -9.21 -28.91
CA GLY A 197 14.26 -8.26 -29.51
C GLY A 197 13.69 -7.30 -30.57
N GLU A 198 12.41 -7.38 -30.92
CA GLU A 198 11.78 -6.39 -31.79
C GLU A 198 11.72 -5.01 -31.11
N ARG A 199 12.51 -4.07 -31.62
CA ARG A 199 12.48 -2.66 -31.19
C ARG A 199 11.16 -2.02 -31.64
N SER A 200 10.13 -2.13 -30.83
CA SER A 200 8.90 -1.34 -31.00
C SER A 200 9.23 0.16 -31.04
N LYS A 201 8.68 0.90 -32.01
CA LYS A 201 8.83 2.37 -32.13
C LYS A 201 8.49 3.13 -30.83
N TRP A 202 7.66 2.53 -29.98
CA TRP A 202 7.19 3.09 -28.71
C TRP A 202 8.00 2.65 -27.48
N ALA A 203 9.09 1.89 -27.65
CA ALA A 203 9.88 1.37 -26.53
C ALA A 203 10.54 2.47 -25.67
N TRP A 204 10.85 3.63 -26.25
CA TRP A 204 11.35 4.78 -25.50
C TRP A 204 10.24 5.40 -24.64
N ALA A 205 9.05 5.61 -25.22
CA ALA A 205 7.91 6.20 -24.54
C ALA A 205 7.43 5.31 -23.37
N LYS A 206 7.40 3.98 -23.57
CA LYS A 206 7.10 3.02 -22.50
C LYS A 206 8.10 3.11 -21.34
N ARG A 207 9.41 3.21 -21.64
CA ARG A 207 10.45 3.35 -20.62
C ARG A 207 10.37 4.67 -19.86
N VAL A 208 10.10 5.78 -20.56
CA VAL A 208 9.91 7.09 -19.93
C VAL A 208 8.66 7.07 -19.05
N GLY A 209 7.53 6.58 -19.57
CA GLY A 209 6.28 6.45 -18.82
C GLY A 209 6.43 5.59 -17.56
N ALA A 210 7.16 4.47 -17.65
CA ALA A 210 7.49 3.64 -16.50
C ALA A 210 8.30 4.38 -15.43
N ARG A 211 9.31 5.16 -15.84
CA ARG A 211 10.10 5.98 -14.91
C ARG A 211 9.25 7.08 -14.26
N VAL A 212 8.46 7.81 -15.03
CA VAL A 212 7.56 8.86 -14.51
C VAL A 212 6.56 8.27 -13.53
N ARG A 213 5.95 7.13 -13.88
CA ARG A 213 5.02 6.43 -13.00
C ARG A 213 5.69 6.06 -11.67
N THR A 214 6.83 5.38 -11.71
CA THR A 214 7.50 4.88 -10.50
C THR A 214 8.13 5.99 -9.64
N TRP A 215 8.70 7.04 -10.24
CA TRP A 215 9.48 8.05 -9.50
C TRP A 215 8.75 9.36 -9.25
N VAL A 216 7.65 9.62 -9.94
CA VAL A 216 6.86 10.84 -9.76
C VAL A 216 5.45 10.50 -9.31
N ILE A 217 4.69 9.78 -10.13
CA ILE A 217 3.26 9.55 -9.87
C ILE A 217 3.06 8.72 -8.58
N THR A 218 3.76 7.59 -8.44
CA THR A 218 3.61 6.69 -7.30
C THR A 218 4.01 7.37 -5.97
N PRO A 219 5.18 8.02 -5.85
CA PRO A 219 5.54 8.73 -4.61
C PRO A 219 4.59 9.89 -4.31
N VAL A 220 4.18 10.70 -5.31
CA VAL A 220 3.23 11.80 -5.10
C VAL A 220 1.88 11.26 -4.60
N TYR A 221 1.35 10.21 -5.22
CA TYR A 221 0.11 9.59 -4.80
C TYR A 221 0.21 9.01 -3.38
N ALA A 222 1.31 8.35 -3.06
CA ALA A 222 1.51 7.76 -1.75
C ALA A 222 1.74 8.81 -0.65
N ILE A 223 2.50 9.88 -0.92
CA ILE A 223 2.67 11.02 -0.02
C ILE A 223 1.33 11.70 0.23
N TYR A 224 0.57 11.98 -0.84
CA TYR A 224 -0.77 12.54 -0.72
C TYR A 224 -1.67 11.65 0.15
N GLY A 225 -1.66 10.34 -0.09
CA GLY A 225 -2.48 9.40 0.67
C GLY A 225 -2.10 9.32 2.15
N VAL A 226 -0.80 9.26 2.46
CA VAL A 226 -0.30 9.28 3.84
C VAL A 226 -0.60 10.62 4.52
N PHE A 227 -0.43 11.74 3.82
CA PHE A 227 -0.71 13.06 4.35
C PHE A 227 -2.20 13.22 4.71
N MET A 228 -3.10 12.89 3.77
CA MET A 228 -4.55 12.98 3.98
C MET A 228 -5.01 12.12 5.16
N ALA A 229 -4.54 10.87 5.22
CA ALA A 229 -4.89 9.99 6.32
C ALA A 229 -4.29 10.45 7.64
N ALA A 230 -3.05 10.97 7.65
CA ALA A 230 -2.42 11.51 8.85
C ALA A 230 -3.16 12.75 9.36
N SER A 231 -3.60 13.65 8.48
CA SER A 231 -4.40 14.81 8.89
C SER A 231 -5.73 14.38 9.50
N MET A 232 -6.47 13.45 8.87
CA MET A 232 -7.73 12.96 9.43
C MET A 232 -7.53 12.24 10.77
N LEU A 233 -6.53 11.35 10.83
CA LEU A 233 -6.24 10.58 12.05
C LEU A 233 -5.76 11.49 13.19
N SER A 234 -5.11 12.62 12.90
CA SER A 234 -4.71 13.60 13.93
C SER A 234 -5.90 14.31 14.59
N GLU A 235 -7.08 14.28 13.96
CA GLU A 235 -8.33 14.81 14.50
C GLU A 235 -9.14 13.74 15.26
N THR A 236 -8.51 12.62 15.63
CA THR A 236 -9.15 11.56 16.42
C THR A 236 -8.91 11.70 17.92
N GLN A 237 -9.79 11.14 18.76
CA GLN A 237 -9.61 11.21 20.22
C GLN A 237 -8.39 10.41 20.68
N ALA A 238 -8.02 9.36 19.94
CA ALA A 238 -6.84 8.55 20.22
C ALA A 238 -5.50 9.28 19.96
N LEU A 239 -5.42 10.12 18.92
CA LEU A 239 -4.12 10.57 18.39
C LEU A 239 -3.86 12.08 18.50
N GLY A 240 -4.88 12.91 18.66
CA GLY A 240 -4.68 14.35 18.70
C GLY A 240 -5.86 15.13 19.27
N ASN A 241 -6.23 16.21 18.59
CA ASN A 241 -7.30 17.09 19.04
C ASN A 241 -8.60 16.72 18.33
N PRO A 242 -9.55 16.07 19.02
CA PRO A 242 -10.72 15.51 18.37
C PRO A 242 -11.65 16.60 17.82
N SER A 243 -12.08 16.43 16.58
CA SER A 243 -13.13 17.28 15.97
C SER A 243 -14.49 17.08 16.64
N VAL A 244 -14.77 15.86 17.13
CA VAL A 244 -15.95 15.50 17.92
C VAL A 244 -15.55 14.58 19.07
N ARG A 245 -16.15 14.77 20.25
CA ARG A 245 -15.93 13.91 21.43
C ARG A 245 -17.03 12.85 21.53
N MET A 246 -16.68 11.61 21.28
CA MET A 246 -17.49 10.41 21.48
C MET A 246 -17.51 10.00 22.96
N ALA A 247 -18.64 9.42 23.39
CA ALA A 247 -18.75 8.78 24.69
C ALA A 247 -17.95 7.48 24.72
N GLY A 248 -17.00 7.37 25.65
CA GLY A 248 -16.07 6.24 25.76
C GLY A 248 -14.61 6.68 25.66
N SER A 249 -13.69 5.71 25.66
CA SER A 249 -12.25 5.93 25.52
C SER A 249 -11.72 5.16 24.31
N GLU A 250 -11.13 5.87 23.34
CA GLU A 250 -10.40 5.25 22.23
C GLU A 250 -8.99 4.78 22.62
N ASN A 251 -8.54 5.15 23.82
CA ASN A 251 -7.25 4.73 24.36
C ASN A 251 -7.30 3.32 24.98
N GLU A 252 -8.49 2.76 25.15
CA GLU A 252 -8.68 1.41 25.66
C GLU A 252 -8.66 0.40 24.52
N TRP A 253 -7.83 -0.64 24.67
CA TRP A 253 -7.66 -1.63 23.63
C TRP A 253 -8.62 -2.80 23.82
N GLY A 254 -9.47 -3.03 22.81
CA GLY A 254 -10.28 -4.24 22.70
C GLY A 254 -9.56 -5.39 21.97
N PHE A 255 -10.16 -6.58 21.99
CA PHE A 255 -9.66 -7.74 21.22
C PHE A 255 -9.42 -7.41 19.74
N GLY A 256 -10.33 -6.64 19.12
CA GLY A 256 -10.25 -6.24 17.72
C GLY A 256 -9.09 -5.31 17.37
N GLN A 257 -8.48 -4.64 18.35
CA GLN A 257 -7.28 -3.79 18.16
C GLN A 257 -6.00 -4.55 18.56
N PHE A 258 -6.07 -5.33 19.65
CA PHE A 258 -4.93 -6.11 20.13
C PHE A 258 -4.50 -7.19 19.13
N LEU A 259 -5.45 -7.95 18.57
CA LEU A 259 -5.13 -9.05 17.66
C LEU A 259 -4.38 -8.57 16.40
N PRO A 260 -4.82 -7.53 15.66
CA PRO A 260 -4.06 -6.99 14.53
C PRO A 260 -2.65 -6.51 14.89
N VAL A 261 -2.47 -5.93 16.08
CA VAL A 261 -1.14 -5.49 16.56
C VAL A 261 -0.25 -6.68 16.86
N LEU A 262 -0.77 -7.73 17.50
CA LEU A 262 -0.04 -8.97 17.73
C LEU A 262 0.38 -9.63 16.41
N LEU A 263 -0.48 -9.60 15.39
CA LEU A 263 -0.19 -10.13 14.06
C LEU A 263 0.95 -9.37 13.34
N LEU A 264 1.38 -8.20 13.82
CA LEU A 264 2.59 -7.53 13.32
C LEU A 264 3.87 -8.31 13.61
N ALA A 265 3.83 -9.28 14.51
CA ALA A 265 4.91 -10.24 14.67
C ALA A 265 5.20 -11.03 13.38
N LEU A 266 4.19 -11.29 12.53
CA LEU A 266 4.35 -12.08 11.30
C LEU A 266 5.31 -11.40 10.29
N PRO A 267 5.14 -10.12 9.92
CA PRO A 267 6.14 -9.41 9.12
C PRO A 267 7.52 -9.35 9.76
N VAL A 268 7.61 -9.23 11.09
CA VAL A 268 8.90 -9.21 11.81
C VAL A 268 9.61 -10.55 11.66
N PHE A 269 8.91 -11.66 11.88
CA PHE A 269 9.46 -13.00 11.68
C PHE A 269 9.84 -13.26 10.22
N ALA A 270 9.02 -12.83 9.26
CA ALA A 270 9.35 -12.94 7.84
C ALA A 270 10.61 -12.13 7.48
N GLY A 271 10.82 -10.96 8.08
CA GLY A 271 12.03 -10.17 7.90
C GLY A 271 13.27 -10.86 8.50
N TRP A 272 13.11 -11.44 9.71
CA TRP A 272 14.16 -12.20 10.38
C TRP A 272 14.57 -13.44 9.59
N GLU A 273 13.60 -14.27 9.19
CA GLU A 273 13.80 -15.46 8.35
C GLU A 273 14.48 -15.07 7.03
N SER A 274 13.95 -14.05 6.36
CA SER A 274 14.53 -13.57 5.10
C SER A 274 15.99 -13.13 5.23
N PHE A 275 16.38 -12.53 6.36
CA PHE A 275 17.77 -12.11 6.58
C PHE A 275 18.69 -13.33 6.68
N TRP A 276 18.32 -14.32 7.48
CA TRP A 276 19.15 -15.52 7.70
C TRP A 276 19.18 -16.42 6.48
N GLU A 277 18.05 -16.62 5.77
CA GLU A 277 18.02 -17.36 4.51
C GLU A 277 18.97 -16.76 3.47
N GLU A 278 18.89 -15.43 3.24
CA GLU A 278 19.71 -14.76 2.23
C GLU A 278 21.21 -14.78 2.60
N LYS A 279 21.52 -14.70 3.90
CA LYS A 279 22.88 -14.75 4.41
C LYS A 279 23.46 -16.16 4.25
N ASP A 280 22.74 -17.17 4.75
CA ASP A 280 23.21 -18.55 4.80
C ASP A 280 23.28 -19.19 3.41
N ASP A 281 22.34 -18.89 2.51
CA ASP A 281 22.37 -19.42 1.13
C ASP A 281 23.58 -18.92 0.36
N LYS A 282 24.02 -17.69 0.63
CA LYS A 282 25.22 -17.13 0.01
C LYS A 282 26.50 -17.68 0.61
N ASP A 283 26.56 -17.84 1.92
CA ASP A 283 27.69 -18.49 2.58
C ASP A 283 27.84 -19.94 2.07
N LYS A 284 26.73 -20.67 1.87
CA LYS A 284 26.75 -22.01 1.24
C LYS A 284 27.18 -22.02 -0.23
N GLU A 285 26.79 -21.01 -1.02
CA GLU A 285 27.28 -20.89 -2.40
C GLU A 285 28.79 -20.67 -2.45
N VAL A 286 29.33 -19.81 -1.57
CA VAL A 286 30.78 -19.57 -1.46
C VAL A 286 31.52 -20.85 -1.06
N ASP A 287 31.05 -21.54 -0.02
CA ASP A 287 31.63 -22.80 0.45
C ASP A 287 31.61 -23.90 -0.63
N ARG A 288 30.51 -23.99 -1.41
CA ARG A 288 30.37 -24.99 -2.49
C ARG A 288 31.34 -24.78 -3.65
N PHE A 289 31.68 -23.53 -3.96
CA PHE A 289 32.61 -23.20 -5.04
C PHE A 289 34.05 -22.97 -4.57
N GLY A 290 34.33 -23.13 -3.27
CA GLY A 290 35.68 -23.24 -2.72
C GLY A 290 36.60 -22.10 -3.11
N ARG A 291 36.17 -20.86 -2.87
CA ARG A 291 37.06 -19.68 -2.86
C ARG A 291 37.07 -19.06 -1.49
#